data_AF-A0A1U9KPX8-F1
#
_entry.id   AF-A0A1U9KPX8-F1
#
_cell.length_a   1.000
_cell.length_b   1.000
_cell.length_c   1.000
_cell.angle_alpha   90.00
_cell.angle_beta   90.00
_cell.angle_gamma   90.00
#
_symmetry.space_group_name_H-M   'P 1'
#
loop_
_entity.id
_entity.type
_entity.pdbx_description
1 polymer ?
#
loop_
_entity_poly.entity_id
_entity_poly.type
_entity_poly.pdbx_seq_one_letter_code
_entity_poly.pdbx_strand_id
1 'polypeptide(L)'
;MLEHDTAWRQAAQDIVRAGQRMDQRGWVPATAGNISRRLADGRIAITRSGGHKGFLTEDDVIEIDPAGRPRADGQRASAETLLHTQIYAHDPRAGAVLHGHSVAATVLSMAATAPAIRLTDYEVLKVFEGQKTHATSIDVPIFDNDQDIARLAATVAPFLGKMPGGYVIRGHGVYVWGPDMPTALARLEGLEFLLACELERRKQ
;
A
#
# COMPACT_ATOMS: atom_id res chain seq x y z
N MET A 1 -24.18 15.67 -7.17
CA MET A 1 -23.13 14.86 -7.82
C MET A 1 -21.84 15.65 -7.67
N LEU A 2 -20.78 15.07 -7.09
CA LEU A 2 -19.50 15.78 -6.95
C LEU A 2 -18.97 16.10 -8.36
N GLU A 3 -18.54 17.34 -8.58
CA GLU A 3 -18.02 17.75 -9.89
C GLU A 3 -16.56 17.28 -10.01
N HIS A 4 -16.34 16.26 -10.84
CA HIS A 4 -15.02 15.68 -11.05
C HIS A 4 -14.22 16.51 -12.08
N ASP A 5 -13.34 17.36 -11.55
CA ASP A 5 -12.38 18.14 -12.33
C ASP A 5 -11.28 17.28 -12.97
N THR A 6 -10.40 17.92 -13.74
CA THR A 6 -9.29 17.24 -14.43
C THR A 6 -8.33 16.56 -13.46
N ALA A 7 -8.08 17.15 -12.28
CA ALA A 7 -7.17 16.59 -11.28
C ALA A 7 -7.73 15.29 -10.70
N TRP A 8 -9.04 15.25 -10.43
CA TRP A 8 -9.75 14.05 -10.02
C TRP A 8 -9.67 12.93 -11.06
N ARG A 9 -9.99 13.23 -12.32
CA ARG A 9 -9.93 12.22 -13.41
C ARG A 9 -8.54 11.64 -13.55
N GLN A 10 -7.50 12.47 -13.45
CA GLN A 10 -6.12 11.98 -13.46
C GLN A 10 -5.83 11.06 -12.27
N ALA A 11 -6.31 11.39 -11.07
CA ALA A 11 -6.12 10.55 -9.89
C ALA A 11 -6.83 9.19 -10.03
N ALA A 12 -8.05 9.18 -10.54
CA ALA A 12 -8.77 7.95 -10.82
C ALA A 12 -8.05 7.09 -11.88
N GLN A 13 -7.57 7.70 -12.96
CA GLN A 13 -6.81 7.00 -14.00
C GLN A 13 -5.49 6.43 -13.49
N ASP A 14 -4.77 7.15 -12.63
CA ASP A 14 -3.54 6.66 -12.01
C ASP A 14 -3.82 5.43 -11.14
N ILE A 15 -4.90 5.45 -10.36
CA ILE A 15 -5.35 4.32 -9.52
C ILE A 15 -5.71 3.11 -10.38
N VAL A 16 -6.49 3.30 -11.45
CA VAL A 16 -6.88 2.23 -12.38
C VAL A 16 -5.66 1.58 -13.02
N ARG A 17 -4.71 2.40 -13.53
CA ARG A 17 -3.47 1.91 -14.16
C ARG A 17 -2.58 1.18 -13.15
N ALA A 18 -2.48 1.69 -11.92
CA ALA A 18 -1.74 1.01 -10.85
C ALA A 18 -2.37 -0.35 -10.52
N GLY A 19 -3.71 -0.41 -10.43
CA GLY A 19 -4.44 -1.66 -10.21
C GLY A 19 -4.20 -2.70 -11.30
N GLN A 20 -4.27 -2.30 -12.57
CA GLN A 20 -3.97 -3.16 -13.71
C GLN A 20 -2.52 -3.68 -13.68
N ARG A 21 -1.56 -2.81 -13.34
CA ARG A 21 -0.14 -3.20 -13.25
C ARG A 21 0.11 -4.18 -12.10
N MET A 22 -0.48 -3.93 -10.93
CA MET A 22 -0.39 -4.83 -9.78
C MET A 22 -1.02 -6.20 -10.08
N ASP A 23 -2.14 -6.20 -10.80
CA ASP A 23 -2.86 -7.42 -11.18
C ASP A 23 -2.07 -8.28 -12.18
N GLN A 24 -1.47 -7.66 -13.20
CA GLN A 24 -0.58 -8.33 -14.16
C GLN A 24 0.63 -9.00 -13.50
N ARG A 25 1.00 -8.56 -12.29
CA ARG A 25 2.07 -9.15 -11.48
C ARG A 25 1.58 -10.13 -10.42
N GLY A 26 0.26 -10.34 -10.31
CA GLY A 26 -0.35 -11.25 -9.33
C GLY A 26 -0.32 -10.71 -7.90
N TRP A 27 -0.23 -9.39 -7.70
CA TRP A 27 -0.13 -8.78 -6.36
C TRP A 27 -1.47 -8.39 -5.75
N VAL A 28 -2.57 -8.48 -6.49
CA VAL A 28 -3.91 -8.09 -6.03
C VAL A 28 -4.93 -9.15 -6.42
N PRO A 29 -4.72 -10.43 -6.05
CA PRO A 29 -5.60 -11.52 -6.45
C PRO A 29 -7.03 -11.29 -5.97
N ALA A 30 -8.01 -11.67 -6.82
CA ALA A 30 -9.43 -11.50 -6.55
C ALA A 30 -9.75 -10.03 -6.16
N THR A 31 -10.36 -9.82 -5.00
CA THR A 31 -10.73 -8.47 -4.53
C THR A 31 -9.78 -7.94 -3.48
N ALA A 32 -8.57 -8.50 -3.33
CA ALA A 32 -7.62 -8.14 -2.27
C ALA A 32 -6.74 -6.94 -2.63
N GLY A 33 -6.40 -6.10 -1.66
CA GLY A 33 -5.58 -4.89 -1.87
C GLY A 33 -6.39 -3.62 -2.12
N ASN A 34 -5.77 -2.46 -1.85
CA ASN A 34 -6.34 -1.13 -1.99
C ASN A 34 -5.30 -0.15 -2.51
N ILE A 35 -5.74 0.84 -3.29
CA ILE A 35 -4.86 1.85 -3.90
C ILE A 35 -5.47 3.21 -3.67
N SER A 36 -4.68 4.15 -3.14
CA SER A 36 -5.13 5.53 -2.93
C SER A 36 -4.13 6.55 -3.44
N ARG A 37 -4.65 7.73 -3.80
CA ARG A 37 -3.89 8.91 -4.19
C ARG A 37 -4.45 10.14 -3.50
N ARG A 38 -3.58 10.96 -2.91
CA ARG A 38 -3.93 12.28 -2.36
C ARG A 38 -3.66 13.35 -3.42
N LEU A 39 -4.65 14.20 -3.67
CA LEU A 39 -4.59 15.33 -4.57
C LEU A 39 -3.93 16.54 -3.87
N ALA A 40 -3.48 17.50 -4.66
CA ALA A 40 -2.80 18.70 -4.15
C ALA A 40 -3.71 19.59 -3.27
N ASP A 41 -5.02 19.54 -3.49
CA ASP A 41 -6.04 20.24 -2.69
C ASP A 41 -6.46 19.48 -1.43
N GLY A 42 -5.85 18.32 -1.16
CA GLY A 42 -6.10 17.50 0.02
C GLY A 42 -7.22 16.46 -0.14
N ARG A 43 -7.92 16.42 -1.28
CA ARG A 43 -8.84 15.30 -1.57
C ARG A 43 -8.08 13.99 -1.62
N ILE A 44 -8.72 12.90 -1.21
CA ILE A 44 -8.13 11.55 -1.27
C ILE A 44 -9.04 10.67 -2.12
N ALA A 45 -8.48 10.20 -3.23
CA ALA A 45 -9.09 9.20 -4.10
C ALA A 45 -8.63 7.80 -3.64
N ILE A 46 -9.55 6.84 -3.55
CA ILE A 46 -9.23 5.45 -3.18
C ILE A 46 -10.11 4.48 -3.94
N THR A 47 -9.61 3.28 -4.21
CA THR A 47 -10.42 2.16 -4.73
C THR A 47 -11.58 1.83 -3.79
N ARG A 48 -12.79 1.66 -4.33
CA ARG A 48 -13.94 1.19 -3.56
C ARG A 48 -13.73 -0.24 -3.05
N SER A 49 -14.38 -0.58 -1.95
CA SER A 49 -14.30 -1.93 -1.37
C SER A 49 -14.86 -2.99 -2.33
N GLY A 50 -14.19 -4.16 -2.39
CA GLY A 50 -14.67 -5.33 -3.15
C GLY A 50 -14.42 -5.29 -4.66
N GLY A 51 -13.83 -4.22 -5.19
CA GLY A 51 -13.42 -4.15 -6.60
C GLY A 51 -12.17 -4.99 -6.87
N HIS A 52 -12.18 -5.74 -7.98
CA HIS A 52 -10.98 -6.40 -8.50
C HIS A 52 -10.05 -5.35 -9.12
N LYS A 53 -8.80 -5.23 -8.63
CA LYS A 53 -7.90 -4.12 -9.01
C LYS A 53 -7.53 -4.11 -10.49
N GLY A 54 -7.46 -5.30 -11.10
CA GLY A 54 -7.22 -5.44 -12.54
C GLY A 54 -8.37 -4.96 -13.45
N PHE A 55 -9.59 -4.84 -12.93
CA PHE A 55 -10.80 -4.52 -13.71
C PHE A 55 -11.46 -3.21 -13.29
N LEU A 56 -10.73 -2.37 -12.56
CA LEU A 56 -11.26 -1.08 -12.12
C LEU A 56 -11.55 -0.17 -13.32
N THR A 57 -12.63 0.58 -13.17
CA THR A 57 -12.96 1.77 -13.96
C THR A 57 -12.85 3.01 -13.09
N GLU A 58 -12.95 4.20 -13.68
CA GLU A 58 -12.95 5.45 -12.90
C GLU A 58 -14.11 5.51 -11.89
N ASP A 59 -15.24 4.84 -12.18
CA ASP A 59 -16.40 4.75 -11.28
C ASP A 59 -16.14 3.88 -10.03
N ASP A 60 -15.07 3.09 -10.05
CA ASP A 60 -14.62 2.29 -8.91
C ASP A 60 -13.70 3.08 -7.96
N VAL A 61 -13.48 4.37 -8.24
CA VAL A 61 -12.68 5.27 -7.41
C VAL A 61 -13.60 6.23 -6.67
N ILE A 62 -13.47 6.26 -5.34
CA ILE A 62 -14.30 7.07 -4.46
C ILE A 62 -13.49 8.14 -3.74
N GLU A 63 -14.14 9.24 -3.39
CA GLU A 63 -13.55 10.30 -2.57
C GLU A 63 -13.81 10.04 -1.09
N ILE A 64 -12.76 10.13 -0.28
CA ILE A 64 -12.84 10.02 1.17
C ILE A 64 -12.34 11.29 1.86
N ASP A 65 -12.85 11.55 3.06
CA ASP A 65 -12.30 12.55 3.96
C ASP A 65 -11.02 12.04 4.66
N PRO A 66 -10.26 12.91 5.36
CA PRO A 66 -9.08 12.51 6.11
C PRO A 66 -9.34 11.49 7.25
N ALA A 67 -10.60 11.32 7.68
CA ALA A 67 -10.99 10.29 8.64
C ALA A 67 -11.35 8.95 7.97
N GLY A 68 -11.23 8.85 6.64
CA GLY A 68 -11.51 7.65 5.85
C GLY A 68 -12.98 7.44 5.52
N ARG A 69 -13.83 8.46 5.72
CA ARG A 69 -15.27 8.36 5.43
C ARG A 69 -15.55 8.78 3.98
N PRO A 70 -16.37 8.02 3.23
CA PRO A 70 -16.81 8.42 1.90
C PRO A 70 -17.50 9.79 1.93
N ARG A 71 -17.24 10.61 0.91
CA ARG A 71 -17.87 11.93 0.76
C ARG A 71 -19.25 11.86 0.10
N ALA A 72 -19.49 10.85 -0.73
CA ALA A 72 -20.79 10.66 -1.39
C ALA A 72 -21.64 9.63 -0.65
N ASP A 73 -22.91 9.95 -0.48
CA ASP A 73 -23.88 9.08 0.17
C ASP A 73 -24.04 7.74 -0.57
N GLY A 74 -24.19 6.65 0.20
CA GLY A 74 -24.35 5.29 -0.33
C GLY A 74 -23.05 4.59 -0.75
N GLN A 75 -21.91 5.30 -0.79
CA GLN A 75 -20.61 4.68 -1.00
C GLN A 75 -20.09 4.03 0.29
N ARG A 76 -19.34 2.94 0.15
CA ARG A 76 -18.67 2.24 1.26
C ARG A 76 -17.16 2.22 1.04
N ALA A 77 -16.44 2.86 1.96
CA ALA A 77 -14.99 2.70 2.06
C ALA A 77 -14.67 1.35 2.72
N SER A 78 -13.52 0.77 2.37
CA SER A 78 -13.00 -0.40 3.10
C SER A 78 -12.64 0.01 4.53
N ALA A 79 -12.75 -0.89 5.51
CA ALA A 79 -12.22 -0.64 6.86
C ALA A 79 -10.72 -0.31 6.81
N GLU A 80 -9.98 -0.92 5.88
CA GLU A 80 -8.56 -0.68 5.60
C GLU A 80 -8.24 0.74 5.14
N THR A 81 -9.26 1.54 4.77
CA THR A 81 -9.08 2.95 4.42
C THR A 81 -8.40 3.74 5.55
N LEU A 82 -8.65 3.37 6.81
CA LEU A 82 -7.98 3.97 7.96
C LEU A 82 -6.46 3.76 7.94
N LEU A 83 -5.98 2.62 7.41
CA LEU A 83 -4.56 2.34 7.25
C LEU A 83 -3.91 3.26 6.21
N HIS A 84 -4.66 3.67 5.18
CA HIS A 84 -4.21 4.66 4.20
C HIS A 84 -4.19 6.08 4.78
N THR A 85 -5.26 6.50 5.45
CA THR A 85 -5.36 7.86 5.98
C THR A 85 -4.37 8.13 7.10
N GLN A 86 -4.03 7.15 7.95
CA GLN A 86 -2.96 7.33 8.93
C GLN A 86 -1.59 7.60 8.29
N ILE A 87 -1.30 7.00 7.13
CA ILE A 87 -0.04 7.22 6.41
C ILE A 87 -0.01 8.67 5.88
N TYR A 88 -1.12 9.13 5.28
CA TYR A 88 -1.24 10.51 4.82
C TYR A 88 -1.16 11.54 5.97
N ALA A 89 -1.72 11.21 7.14
CA ALA A 89 -1.65 12.04 8.32
C ALA A 89 -0.23 12.08 8.91
N HIS A 90 0.50 10.95 8.87
CA HIS A 90 1.86 10.85 9.38
C HIS A 90 2.91 11.50 8.47
N ASP A 91 2.85 11.27 7.16
CA ASP A 91 3.80 11.83 6.18
C ASP A 91 3.08 12.81 5.24
N PRO A 92 3.19 14.13 5.48
CA PRO A 92 2.67 15.16 4.58
C PRO A 92 3.23 15.11 3.16
N ARG A 93 4.30 14.36 2.90
CA ARG A 93 4.83 14.16 1.55
C ARG A 93 4.18 13.00 0.83
N ALA A 94 3.45 12.09 1.49
CA ALA A 94 2.84 10.93 0.85
C ALA A 94 1.76 11.36 -0.16
N GLY A 95 1.92 11.00 -1.43
CA GLY A 95 0.95 11.25 -2.49
C GLY A 95 0.20 10.00 -2.93
N ALA A 96 0.76 8.81 -2.74
CA ALA A 96 0.11 7.55 -3.05
C ALA A 96 0.43 6.46 -2.02
N VAL A 97 -0.55 5.59 -1.76
CA VAL A 97 -0.42 4.42 -0.89
C VAL A 97 -0.96 3.21 -1.63
N LEU A 98 -0.18 2.13 -1.63
CA LEU A 98 -0.47 0.87 -2.31
C LEU A 98 -0.48 -0.26 -1.29
N HIS A 99 -1.50 -1.10 -1.40
CA HIS A 99 -1.65 -2.30 -0.62
C HIS A 99 -1.84 -3.52 -1.55
N GLY A 100 -0.99 -4.54 -1.37
CA GLY A 100 -0.97 -5.77 -2.17
C GLY A 100 -0.90 -7.04 -1.31
N HIS A 101 -1.33 -8.16 -1.90
CA HIS A 101 -1.44 -9.51 -1.33
C HIS A 101 -0.69 -10.52 -2.21
N SER A 102 0.63 -10.39 -2.36
CA SER A 102 1.39 -11.38 -3.11
C SER A 102 1.54 -12.71 -2.36
N VAL A 103 1.84 -13.78 -3.11
CA VAL A 103 2.19 -15.09 -2.52
C VAL A 103 3.40 -14.95 -1.58
N ALA A 104 4.42 -14.20 -1.99
CA ALA A 104 5.62 -14.02 -1.19
C ALA A 104 5.34 -13.30 0.13
N ALA A 105 4.62 -12.18 0.09
CA ALA A 105 4.22 -11.45 1.29
C ALA A 105 3.38 -12.32 2.24
N THR A 106 2.42 -13.07 1.70
CA THR A 106 1.55 -13.96 2.48
C THR A 106 2.35 -15.07 3.16
N VAL A 107 3.12 -15.84 2.39
CA VAL A 107 3.85 -17.01 2.90
C VAL A 107 4.96 -16.59 3.87
N LEU A 108 5.78 -15.59 3.51
CA LEU A 108 6.88 -15.15 4.36
C LEU A 108 6.37 -14.58 5.67
N SER A 109 5.31 -13.76 5.63
CA SER A 109 4.75 -13.18 6.84
C SER A 109 4.15 -14.24 7.74
N MET A 110 3.41 -15.22 7.21
CA MET A 110 2.85 -16.30 8.03
C MET A 110 3.93 -17.20 8.65
N ALA A 111 5.01 -17.48 7.91
CA ALA A 111 6.12 -18.31 8.38
C ALA A 111 7.12 -17.58 9.30
N ALA A 112 7.08 -16.25 9.36
CA ALA A 112 8.05 -15.48 10.12
C ALA A 112 7.83 -15.62 11.64
N THR A 113 8.87 -16.02 12.36
CA THR A 113 8.91 -16.00 13.84
C THR A 113 9.45 -14.67 14.39
N ALA A 114 10.22 -13.95 13.58
CA ALA A 114 10.72 -12.62 13.90
C ALA A 114 9.64 -11.54 13.62
N PRO A 115 9.72 -10.36 14.28
CA PRO A 115 8.77 -9.26 14.07
C PRO A 115 9.03 -8.47 12.77
N ALA A 116 10.00 -8.89 11.94
CA ALA A 116 10.33 -8.24 10.68
C ALA A 116 10.97 -9.23 9.70
N ILE A 117 10.85 -8.92 8.40
CA ILE A 117 11.62 -9.55 7.33
C ILE A 117 12.83 -8.66 7.05
N ARG A 118 14.02 -9.18 7.31
CA ARG A 118 15.27 -8.47 7.01
C ARG A 118 15.70 -8.74 5.57
N LEU A 119 15.92 -7.67 4.82
CA LEU A 119 16.39 -7.71 3.43
C LEU A 119 17.78 -7.07 3.38
N THR A 120 18.79 -7.82 2.93
CA THR A 120 20.21 -7.41 3.01
C THR A 120 20.94 -7.71 1.71
N ASP A 121 21.85 -6.82 1.30
CA ASP A 121 22.77 -6.96 0.17
C ASP A 121 22.10 -7.14 -1.21
N TYR A 122 20.89 -6.61 -1.38
CA TYR A 122 20.22 -6.54 -2.69
C TYR A 122 20.38 -5.16 -3.33
N GLU A 123 20.79 -5.12 -4.59
CA GLU A 123 20.90 -3.88 -5.39
C GLU A 123 19.57 -3.11 -5.48
N VAL A 124 18.45 -3.81 -5.47
CA VAL A 124 17.10 -3.23 -5.55
C VAL A 124 16.74 -2.40 -4.31
N LEU A 125 17.46 -2.52 -3.19
CA LEU A 125 17.26 -1.71 -1.97
C LEU A 125 17.36 -0.19 -2.21
N LYS A 126 18.08 0.22 -3.26
CA LYS A 126 18.23 1.61 -3.70
C LYS A 126 16.92 2.34 -3.94
N VAL A 127 15.83 1.63 -4.23
CA VAL A 127 14.48 2.22 -4.37
C VAL A 127 13.97 2.85 -3.06
N PHE A 128 14.54 2.46 -1.91
CA PHE A 128 14.19 2.97 -0.58
C PHE A 128 15.23 3.96 -0.01
N GLU A 129 16.48 3.93 -0.51
CA GLU A 129 17.63 4.69 0.03
C GLU A 129 17.51 6.22 -0.08
N GLY A 130 16.62 6.74 -0.94
CA GLY A 130 16.30 8.18 -1.01
C GLY A 130 15.78 8.79 0.30
N GLN A 131 15.53 7.95 1.32
CA GLN A 131 15.22 8.33 2.70
C GLN A 131 16.49 8.25 3.59
N LYS A 132 17.41 9.21 3.44
CA LYS A 132 18.56 9.52 4.35
C LYS A 132 19.48 8.35 4.81
N THR A 133 19.38 7.15 4.27
CA THR A 133 20.09 5.98 4.82
C THR A 133 20.87 5.26 3.73
N HIS A 134 22.20 5.23 3.87
CA HIS A 134 23.11 4.36 3.09
C HIS A 134 23.06 2.91 3.64
N ALA A 135 21.86 2.41 3.94
CA ALA A 135 21.71 1.15 4.63
C ALA A 135 21.78 -0.01 3.63
N THR A 136 22.74 -0.92 3.83
CA THR A 136 22.86 -2.18 3.07
C THR A 136 21.80 -3.21 3.45
N SER A 137 20.94 -2.87 4.43
CA SER A 137 19.82 -3.69 4.85
C SER A 137 18.63 -2.83 5.28
N ILE A 138 17.44 -3.36 5.10
CA ILE A 138 16.20 -2.81 5.67
C ILE A 138 15.45 -3.91 6.42
N ASP A 139 14.79 -3.52 7.51
CA ASP A 139 13.81 -4.36 8.17
C ASP A 139 12.42 -3.93 7.69
N VAL A 140 11.64 -4.89 7.18
CA VAL A 140 10.23 -4.71 6.83
C VAL A 140 9.39 -5.27 7.99
N PRO A 141 8.80 -4.43 8.85
CA PRO A 141 8.10 -4.91 10.03
C PRO A 141 6.86 -5.72 9.67
N ILE A 142 6.57 -6.72 10.49
CA ILE A 142 5.38 -7.57 10.39
C ILE A 142 4.47 -7.27 11.57
N PHE A 143 3.21 -6.94 11.29
CA PHE A 143 2.15 -6.82 12.30
C PHE A 143 1.19 -8.00 12.20
N ASP A 144 0.58 -8.38 13.31
CA ASP A 144 -0.46 -9.40 13.28
C ASP A 144 -1.75 -8.85 12.67
N ASN A 145 -2.48 -9.71 11.96
CA ASN A 145 -3.74 -9.35 11.32
C ASN A 145 -4.86 -9.24 12.36
N ASP A 146 -4.99 -8.05 12.93
CA ASP A 146 -6.07 -7.73 13.82
C ASP A 146 -7.35 -7.39 13.04
N GLN A 147 -8.44 -8.10 13.35
CA GLN A 147 -9.75 -7.88 12.73
C GLN A 147 -10.34 -6.50 13.10
N ASP A 148 -9.85 -5.88 14.17
CA ASP A 148 -10.13 -4.49 14.51
C ASP A 148 -9.08 -3.57 13.88
N ILE A 149 -9.44 -2.99 12.73
CA ILE A 149 -8.53 -2.11 11.98
C ILE A 149 -8.13 -0.86 12.77
N ALA A 150 -8.96 -0.36 13.69
CA ALA A 150 -8.60 0.80 14.50
C ALA A 150 -7.50 0.45 15.50
N ARG A 151 -7.57 -0.74 16.11
CA ARG A 151 -6.50 -1.26 16.97
C ARG A 151 -5.23 -1.53 16.16
N LEU A 152 -5.35 -2.14 14.98
CA LEU A 152 -4.21 -2.35 14.08
C LEU A 152 -3.52 -1.03 13.70
N ALA A 153 -4.29 -0.03 13.30
CA ALA A 153 -3.77 1.29 12.95
C ALA A 153 -3.01 1.91 14.14
N ALA A 154 -3.56 1.83 15.36
CA ALA A 154 -2.89 2.31 16.56
C ALA A 154 -1.57 1.56 16.85
N THR A 155 -1.49 0.26 16.54
CA THR A 155 -0.25 -0.54 16.67
C THR A 155 0.80 -0.14 15.62
N VAL A 156 0.38 0.16 14.39
CA VAL A 156 1.29 0.51 13.28
C VAL A 156 1.82 1.94 13.39
N ALA A 157 0.96 2.89 13.80
CA ALA A 157 1.25 4.34 13.77
C ALA A 157 2.61 4.76 14.38
N PRO A 158 3.06 4.22 15.54
CA PRO A 158 4.34 4.60 16.15
C PRO A 158 5.57 4.25 15.29
N PHE A 159 5.43 3.37 14.31
CA PHE A 159 6.54 2.87 13.51
C PHE A 159 6.62 3.49 12.10
N LEU A 160 5.59 4.20 11.63
CA LEU A 160 5.48 4.70 10.25
C LEU A 160 6.73 5.50 9.81
N GLY A 161 7.32 6.29 10.71
CA GLY A 161 8.51 7.10 10.43
C GLY A 161 9.83 6.31 10.34
N LYS A 162 9.81 5.01 10.64
CA LYS A 162 10.98 4.12 10.72
C LYS A 162 10.92 2.97 9.68
N MET A 163 9.99 3.05 8.72
CA MET A 163 9.69 1.98 7.76
C MET A 163 10.01 2.41 6.33
N PRO A 164 11.30 2.48 5.93
CA PRO A 164 11.67 2.94 4.59
C PRO A 164 11.11 2.05 3.47
N GLY A 165 10.93 0.74 3.73
CA GLY A 165 10.35 -0.22 2.81
C GLY A 165 8.84 -0.41 2.92
N GLY A 166 8.16 0.28 3.84
CA GLY A 166 6.78 -0.02 4.20
C GLY A 166 6.68 -1.11 5.27
N TYR A 167 5.53 -1.79 5.34
CA TYR A 167 5.28 -2.85 6.33
C TYR A 167 4.41 -3.96 5.77
N VAL A 168 4.36 -5.09 6.49
CA VAL A 168 3.54 -6.26 6.16
C VAL A 168 2.57 -6.52 7.30
N ILE A 169 1.34 -6.89 6.98
CA ILE A 169 0.39 -7.48 7.94
C ILE A 169 0.32 -8.99 7.66
N ARG A 170 0.48 -9.80 8.70
CA ARG A 170 0.64 -11.25 8.64
C ARG A 170 -0.55 -11.93 7.96
N GLY A 171 -0.32 -12.61 6.85
CA GLY A 171 -1.38 -13.26 6.06
C GLY A 171 -2.37 -12.28 5.41
N HIS A 172 -2.03 -10.99 5.38
CA HIS A 172 -2.86 -9.92 4.83
C HIS A 172 -2.08 -9.15 3.73
N GLY A 173 -0.77 -8.95 3.86
CA GLY A 173 0.05 -8.42 2.76
C GLY A 173 0.74 -7.09 3.05
N VAL A 174 1.23 -6.44 2.01
CA VAL A 174 2.16 -5.30 2.11
C VAL A 174 1.46 -3.96 2.02
N TYR A 175 2.02 -2.95 2.68
CA TYR A 175 1.66 -1.55 2.55
C TYR A 175 2.91 -0.72 2.23
N VAL A 176 2.85 0.01 1.12
CA VAL A 176 3.94 0.85 0.62
C VAL A 176 3.38 2.22 0.23
N TRP A 177 4.15 3.29 0.42
CA TRP A 177 3.75 4.63 0.03
C TRP A 177 4.91 5.41 -0.60
N GLY A 178 4.56 6.46 -1.34
CA GLY A 178 5.50 7.35 -2.02
C GLY A 178 4.92 8.75 -2.21
N PRO A 179 5.75 9.73 -2.61
CA PRO A 179 5.30 11.10 -2.88
C PRO A 179 4.35 11.23 -4.06
N ASP A 180 4.33 10.24 -4.94
CA ASP A 180 3.44 10.13 -6.09
C ASP A 180 3.21 8.65 -6.44
N MET A 181 2.29 8.40 -7.38
CA MET A 181 1.95 7.04 -7.82
C MET A 181 3.15 6.30 -8.44
N PRO A 182 3.96 6.92 -9.34
CA PRO A 182 5.13 6.24 -9.90
C PRO A 182 6.13 5.79 -8.84
N THR A 183 6.44 6.64 -7.86
CA THR A 183 7.38 6.30 -6.78
C THR A 183 6.82 5.22 -5.87
N ALA A 184 5.53 5.28 -5.52
CA ALA A 184 4.88 4.25 -4.73
C ALA A 184 4.90 2.88 -5.45
N LEU A 185 4.62 2.87 -6.76
CA LEU A 185 4.70 1.66 -7.59
C LEU A 185 6.13 1.11 -7.64
N ALA A 186 7.13 1.95 -7.90
CA ALA A 186 8.53 1.50 -7.93
C ALA A 186 8.96 0.86 -6.61
N ARG A 187 8.56 1.47 -5.48
CA ARG A 187 8.82 0.92 -4.13
C ARG A 187 8.09 -0.41 -3.91
N LEU A 188 6.82 -0.52 -4.33
CA LEU A 188 6.07 -1.78 -4.23
C LEU A 188 6.74 -2.88 -5.07
N GLU A 189 7.09 -2.57 -6.32
CA GLU A 189 7.78 -3.52 -7.21
C GLU A 189 9.10 -3.99 -6.62
N GLY A 190 9.87 -3.07 -6.05
CA GLY A 190 11.12 -3.40 -5.36
C GLY A 190 10.89 -4.29 -4.15
N LEU A 191 9.93 -3.95 -3.28
CA LEU A 191 9.63 -4.76 -2.10
C LEU A 191 9.15 -6.17 -2.51
N GLU A 192 8.21 -6.27 -3.45
CA GLU A 192 7.65 -7.55 -3.89
C GLU A 192 8.71 -8.43 -4.56
N PHE A 193 9.62 -7.84 -5.35
CA PHE A 193 10.76 -8.56 -5.89
C PHE A 193 11.66 -9.13 -4.78
N LEU A 194 12.01 -8.32 -3.78
CA LEU A 194 12.87 -8.75 -2.67
C LEU A 194 12.20 -9.85 -1.84
N LEU A 195 10.89 -9.72 -1.57
CA LEU A 195 10.11 -10.77 -0.90
C LEU A 195 10.08 -12.06 -1.73
N ALA A 196 9.92 -11.98 -3.06
CA ALA A 196 9.97 -13.15 -3.92
C ALA A 196 11.34 -13.85 -3.89
N CYS A 197 12.44 -13.08 -3.87
CA CYS A 197 13.78 -13.64 -3.69
C CYS A 197 13.91 -14.37 -2.35
N GLU A 198 13.47 -13.76 -1.25
CA GLU A 198 13.54 -14.39 0.08
C GLU A 198 12.65 -15.64 0.18
N LEU A 199 11.49 -15.65 -0.48
CA LEU A 199 10.66 -16.85 -0.57
C LEU A 199 11.40 -17.97 -1.30
N GLU A 200 12.04 -17.67 -2.44
CA GLU A 200 12.76 -18.66 -3.24
C GLU A 200 13.97 -19.23 -2.50
N ARG A 201 14.71 -18.39 -1.77
CA ARG A 201 15.85 -18.83 -0.94
C ARG A 201 15.47 -19.84 0.14
N ARG A 202 14.21 -19.84 0.62
CA ARG A 202 13.72 -20.79 1.62
C ARG A 202 13.32 -22.15 1.06
N LYS A 203 13.25 -22.30 -0.27
CA LYS A 203 12.98 -23.58 -0.93
C LYS A 203 14.24 -24.44 -1.11
N GLN A 204 15.41 -23.85 -0.87
CA GLN A 204 16.73 -24.49 -0.93
C GLN A 204 17.08 -25.10 0.42
#